data_AF-R7TQP4-F1
#
_entry.id   AF-R7TQP4-F1
#
_cell.length_a   1.000
_cell.length_b   1.000
_cell.length_c   1.000
_cell.angle_alpha   90.00
_cell.angle_beta   90.00
_cell.angle_gamma   90.00
#
_symmetry.space_group_name_H-M   'P 1'
#
loop_
_entity.id
_entity.type
_entity.pdbx_description
1 polymer ?
#
loop_
_entity_poly.entity_id
_entity_poly.type
_entity_poly.pdbx_seq_one_letter_code
_entity_poly.pdbx_strand_id
1 'polypeptide(L)' 'PGEDLAMLAACDHVISSTGTFSFWAGWLSKGVVLYYKNFPRKGSPLDKVFQPADAFPEYW' A
#
# COMPACT_ATOMS: atom_id res chain seq x y z
N PRO A 1 1.33 -3.65 -16.57
CA PRO A 1 1.32 -3.87 -15.11
C PRO A 1 2.71 -4.15 -14.52
N GLY A 2 3.52 -5.00 -15.16
CA GLY A 2 4.89 -5.29 -14.71
C GLY A 2 5.81 -4.08 -14.82
N GLU A 3 5.84 -3.40 -15.97
CA GLU A 3 6.54 -2.12 -16.13
C GLU A 3 6.12 -1.08 -15.09
N ASP A 4 4.82 -0.92 -14.85
CA ASP A 4 4.29 0.08 -13.91
C ASP A 4 4.78 -0.20 -12.47
N LEU A 5 4.83 -1.48 -12.08
CA LEU A 5 5.35 -1.89 -10.78
C LEU A 5 6.86 -1.68 -10.67
N ALA A 6 7.61 -1.97 -11.73
CA ALA A 6 9.06 -1.76 -11.77
C ALA A 6 9.41 -0.27 -11.66
N MET A 7 8.64 0.60 -12.30
CA MET A 7 8.79 2.05 -12.21
C MET A 7 8.53 2.55 -10.78
N LEU A 8 7.45 2.10 -10.14
CA LEU A 8 7.14 2.49 -8.75
C LEU A 8 8.16 1.93 -7.74
N ALA A 9 8.64 0.70 -7.95
CA ALA A 9 9.66 0.09 -7.10
C ALA A 9 11.02 0.82 -7.17
N ALA A 10 11.29 1.54 -8.26
CA ALA A 10 12.50 2.33 -8.42
C ALA A 10 12.42 3.73 -7.76
N CYS A 11 11.27 4.11 -7.20
CA CYS A 11 11.09 5.40 -6.55
C CYS A 11 11.54 5.39 -5.08
N ASP A 12 12.08 6.51 -4.60
CA ASP A 12 12.40 6.74 -3.18
C ASP A 12 11.16 7.20 -2.36
N HIS A 13 10.07 7.53 -3.03
CA HIS A 13 8.81 7.92 -2.39
C HIS A 13 7.63 7.48 -3.24
N VAL A 14 6.69 6.73 -2.66
CA VAL A 14 5.52 6.18 -3.37
C VAL A 14 4.24 6.64 -2.69
N ILE A 15 3.43 7.41 -3.42
CA ILE A 15 2.07 7.79 -3.03
C ILE A 15 1.12 6.98 -3.88
N SER A 16 0.31 6.12 -3.25
CA SER A 16 -0.61 5.27 -3.98
C SER A 16 -1.92 5.05 -3.25
N SER A 17 -2.95 4.64 -4.00
CA SER A 17 -4.21 4.18 -3.41
C SER A 17 -3.99 2.87 -2.65
N THR A 18 -4.95 2.51 -1.80
CA THR A 18 -4.82 1.29 -1.01
C THR A 18 -5.29 0.08 -1.80
N GLY A 19 -4.43 -0.92 -1.93
CA GLY A 19 -4.71 -2.17 -2.64
C GLY A 19 -3.47 -3.05 -2.76
N THR A 20 -3.65 -4.29 -3.24
CA THR A 20 -2.58 -5.31 -3.30
C THR A 20 -1.44 -4.91 -4.22
N PHE A 21 -1.74 -4.24 -5.34
CA PHE A 21 -0.72 -3.73 -6.26
C PHE A 21 0.18 -2.69 -5.57
N SER A 22 -0.46 -1.75 -4.87
CA SER A 22 0.20 -0.68 -4.16
C SER A 22 0.97 -1.16 -2.94
N PHE A 23 0.52 -2.25 -2.28
CA PHE A 23 1.28 -2.94 -1.24
C PHE A 23 2.63 -3.41 -1.77
N TRP A 24 2.64 -4.17 -2.89
CA TRP A 24 3.88 -4.65 -3.47
C TRP A 24 4.76 -3.54 -4.04
N ALA A 25 4.15 -2.50 -4.63
CA ALA A 25 4.88 -1.33 -5.11
C ALA A 25 5.62 -0.62 -3.96
N GLY A 26 4.94 -0.41 -2.83
CA GLY A 26 5.52 0.18 -1.62
C GLY A 26 6.60 -0.71 -0.99
N TRP A 27 6.32 -2.01 -0.88
CA TRP A 27 7.26 -2.99 -0.33
C TRP A 27 8.57 -3.08 -1.12
N LEU A 28 8.48 -3.01 -2.46
CA LEU A 28 9.65 -3.07 -3.34
C LEU A 28 10.37 -1.72 -3.45
N SER A 29 9.64 -0.61 -3.23
CA SER A 29 10.25 0.70 -3.11
C SER A 29 11.06 0.79 -1.82
N LYS A 30 12.29 1.30 -1.89
CA LYS A 30 13.15 1.49 -0.70
C LYS A 30 12.81 2.75 0.10
N GLY A 31 11.62 3.30 -0.14
CA GLY A 31 11.21 4.65 0.21
C GLY A 31 10.13 4.74 1.28
N VAL A 32 9.59 5.94 1.45
CA VAL A 32 8.38 6.18 2.27
C VAL A 32 7.13 5.80 1.45
N VAL A 33 6.15 5.18 2.09
CA VAL A 33 4.94 4.67 1.43
C VAL A 33 3.70 5.24 2.10
N LEU A 34 3.03 6.17 1.42
CA LEU A 34 1.84 6.84 1.96
C LEU A 34 0.56 6.22 1.41
N TYR A 35 -0.26 5.66 2.31
CA TYR A 35 -1.59 5.12 2.01
C TYR A 35 -2.73 6.02 2.52
N TYR A 36 -3.92 5.80 1.94
CA TYR A 36 -5.12 6.49 2.40
C TYR A 36 -5.54 6.01 3.79
N LYS A 37 -5.62 6.94 4.75
CA LYS A 37 -5.92 6.64 6.18
C LYS A 37 -7.27 5.96 6.43
N ASN A 38 -8.26 6.15 5.55
CA ASN A 38 -9.62 5.67 5.75
C ASN A 38 -9.93 4.38 4.95
N PHE A 39 -8.92 3.57 4.68
CA PHE A 39 -9.10 2.24 4.11
C PHE A 39 -9.00 1.16 5.21
N PRO A 40 -9.87 0.13 5.18
CA PRO A 40 -11.01 -0.08 4.29
C PRO A 40 -12.18 0.85 4.65
N ARG A 41 -13.16 0.97 3.74
CA ARG A 41 -14.40 1.69 4.05
C ARG A 41 -15.06 1.06 5.28
N LYS A 42 -15.29 1.87 6.33
CA LYS A 42 -15.97 1.43 7.56
C LYS A 42 -17.29 0.73 7.25
N GLY A 43 -17.50 -0.46 7.82
CA GLY A 43 -18.68 -1.28 7.62
C GLY A 43 -18.70 -2.11 6.32
N SER A 44 -17.63 -2.06 5.52
CA SER A 44 -17.47 -2.98 4.38
C SER A 44 -17.15 -4.41 4.87
N PRO A 45 -17.39 -5.44 4.05
CA PRO A 45 -16.95 -6.80 4.39
C PRO A 45 -15.44 -6.88 4.63
N LEU A 46 -14.66 -6.06 3.92
CA LEU A 46 -13.21 -5.99 4.07
C LEU A 46 -12.79 -5.43 5.43
N ASP A 47 -13.51 -4.44 5.96
CA ASP A 47 -13.27 -3.86 7.29
C ASP A 47 -13.31 -4.90 8.43
N LYS A 48 -14.08 -5.99 8.26
CA LYS A 48 -14.22 -7.06 9.26
C LYS A 48 -13.06 -8.03 9.29
N VAL A 49 -12.28 -8.10 8.22
CA VAL A 49 -11.21 -9.10 8.03
C VAL A 49 -9.83 -8.46 7.83
N PHE A 50 -9.79 -7.18 7.49
CA PHE A 50 -8.57 -6.46 7.20
C PHE A 50 -7.88 -6.02 8.49
N GLN A 51 -6.63 -6.44 8.65
CA GLN A 51 -5.77 -6.00 9.73
C GLN A 51 -4.76 -4.99 9.17
N PRO A 52 -4.85 -3.70 9.54
CA PRO A 52 -3.93 -2.69 9.03
C PRO A 52 -2.46 -3.01 9.33
N ALA A 53 -2.16 -3.65 10.46
CA ALA A 53 -0.80 -4.02 10.86
C ALA A 53 -0.14 -5.05 9.92
N ASP A 54 -0.93 -5.91 9.26
CA ASP A 54 -0.41 -6.90 8.32
C ASP A 54 -0.07 -6.29 6.96
N ALA A 55 -0.77 -5.21 6.60
CA ALA A 55 -0.64 -4.54 5.31
C ALA A 55 0.26 -3.30 5.36
N PHE A 56 0.42 -2.67 6.53
CA PHE A 56 1.17 -1.43 6.71
C PHE A 56 2.08 -1.56 7.94
N PRO A 57 3.38 -1.85 7.75
CA PRO A 57 4.37 -1.75 8.80
C PRO A 57 4.39 -0.35 9.44
N GLU A 58 4.63 -0.26 10.75
CA GLU A 58 4.61 1.00 11.50
C GLU A 58 5.65 2.04 11.05
N TYR A 59 6.68 1.61 10.30
CA TYR A 59 7.73 2.49 9.79
C TYR A 59 7.41 3.11 8.42
N TRP A 60 6.24 2.82 7.84
CA TRP A 60 5.75 3.41 6.58
C TRP A 60 4.97 4.70 6.78
#